data_AF-A0A7W2CY91-F1
#
_entry.id   AF-A0A7W2CY91-F1
#
_cell.length_a   1.000
_cell.length_b   1.000
_cell.length_c   1.000
_cell.angle_alpha   90.00
_cell.angle_beta   90.00
_cell.angle_gamma   90.00
#
_symmetry.space_group_name_H-M   'P 1'
#
loop_
_entity.id
_entity.type
_entity.pdbx_description
1 polymer ?
#
loop_
_entity_poly.entity_id
_entity_poly.type
_entity_poly.pdbx_seq_one_letter_code
_entity_poly.pdbx_strand_id
1 'polypeptide(L)'
;MRRARVLSAVGGAILLALAATPAQASPDIPSGTDQCDSSVDHLGDWYSLTDEKSHHGRNIELHTGSVRDAYAVSRIEDVERGDKLWIDRSFGKFEMKTGEGGTHPSNADVERTGGWKQCGPFTATWLDDLAGWAVTDGVYLQASDTHSYAVRACMRPADSDDSECTDWFVDHL
;
A
#
# COMPACT_ATOMS: atom_id res chain seq x y z
N MET A 1 -17.62 -16.98 -74.69
CA MET A 1 -16.98 -16.33 -73.53
C MET A 1 -17.97 -16.32 -72.36
N ARG A 2 -17.71 -17.08 -71.29
CA ARG A 2 -18.21 -16.91 -69.91
C ARG A 2 -17.67 -18.09 -69.09
N ARG A 3 -16.65 -17.82 -68.27
CA ARG A 3 -16.04 -18.78 -67.34
C ARG A 3 -16.76 -18.64 -65.99
N ALA A 4 -17.36 -19.72 -65.49
CA ALA A 4 -17.88 -19.79 -64.13
C ALA A 4 -16.71 -20.07 -63.16
N ARG A 5 -16.56 -19.22 -62.14
CA ARG A 5 -15.59 -19.39 -61.05
C ARG A 5 -16.26 -20.19 -59.93
N VAL A 6 -15.65 -21.31 -59.56
CA VAL A 6 -16.01 -22.08 -58.36
C VAL A 6 -15.30 -21.43 -57.16
N LEU A 7 -16.05 -21.20 -56.09
CA LEU A 7 -15.59 -20.67 -54.80
C LEU A 7 -14.80 -21.75 -54.03
N SER A 8 -13.61 -21.41 -53.56
CA SER A 8 -12.95 -22.10 -52.45
C SER A 8 -12.84 -21.14 -51.29
N ALA A 9 -13.58 -21.42 -50.23
CA ALA A 9 -13.46 -20.76 -48.93
C ALA A 9 -12.23 -21.32 -48.22
N VAL A 10 -11.23 -20.48 -47.96
CA VAL A 10 -10.11 -20.82 -47.08
C VAL A 10 -10.46 -20.26 -45.70
N GLY A 11 -10.80 -21.16 -44.77
CA GLY A 11 -11.03 -20.83 -43.38
C GLY A 11 -9.73 -20.35 -42.73
N GLY A 12 -9.70 -19.09 -42.30
CA GLY A 12 -8.64 -18.55 -41.47
C GLY A 12 -8.82 -19.00 -40.03
N ALA A 13 -7.89 -19.79 -39.51
CA ALA A 13 -7.75 -20.02 -38.09
C ALA A 13 -7.14 -18.76 -37.46
N ILE A 14 -7.93 -18.03 -36.67
CA ILE A 14 -7.45 -16.91 -35.86
C ILE A 14 -6.74 -17.51 -34.64
N LEU A 15 -5.41 -17.50 -34.67
CA LEU A 15 -4.57 -17.75 -33.50
C LEU A 15 -4.70 -16.54 -32.56
N LEU A 16 -5.52 -16.66 -31.52
CA LEU A 16 -5.52 -15.76 -30.38
C LEU A 16 -4.22 -15.98 -29.60
N ALA A 17 -3.21 -15.16 -29.89
CA ALA A 17 -2.03 -15.05 -29.05
C ALA A 17 -2.45 -14.39 -27.72
N LEU A 18 -2.54 -15.18 -26.65
CA LEU A 18 -2.56 -14.63 -25.29
C LEU A 18 -1.19 -13.98 -25.06
N ALA A 19 -1.15 -12.65 -25.14
CA ALA A 19 -0.02 -11.89 -24.63
C ALA A 19 -0.03 -12.02 -23.10
N ALA A 20 0.82 -12.88 -22.57
CA ALA A 20 1.15 -12.87 -21.16
C ALA A 20 1.84 -11.53 -20.87
N THR A 21 1.12 -10.60 -20.25
CA THR A 21 1.73 -9.42 -19.63
C THR A 21 2.73 -9.93 -18.59
N PRO A 22 4.03 -9.57 -18.68
CA PRO A 22 4.96 -9.88 -17.61
C PRO A 22 4.43 -9.22 -16.34
N ALA A 23 4.33 -10.00 -15.26
CA ALA A 23 4.14 -9.43 -13.93
C ALA A 23 5.26 -8.41 -13.72
N GLN A 24 4.90 -7.13 -13.65
CA GLN A 24 5.87 -6.09 -13.32
C GLN A 24 6.35 -6.38 -11.90
N ALA A 25 7.59 -6.85 -11.78
CA ALA A 25 8.30 -6.79 -10.52
C ALA A 25 8.24 -5.33 -10.04
N SER A 26 7.70 -5.11 -8.84
CA SER A 26 7.70 -3.79 -8.21
C SER A 26 9.14 -3.27 -8.24
N PRO A 27 9.38 -2.04 -8.75
CA PRO A 27 10.73 -1.50 -8.81
C PRO A 27 11.35 -1.52 -7.41
N ASP A 28 12.62 -1.89 -7.31
CA ASP A 28 13.39 -1.76 -6.08
C ASP A 28 13.49 -0.27 -5.71
N ILE A 29 12.58 0.20 -4.87
CA ILE A 29 12.60 1.55 -4.30
C ILE A 29 13.65 1.57 -3.19
N PRO A 30 14.55 2.58 -3.16
CA PRO A 30 15.57 2.69 -2.12
C PRO A 30 14.92 2.69 -0.73
N SER A 31 15.42 1.80 0.14
CA SER A 31 15.07 1.76 1.56
C SER A 31 15.62 3.01 2.24
N GLY A 32 14.76 3.85 2.82
CA GLY A 32 15.21 5.04 3.55
C GLY A 32 14.09 5.92 4.06
N THR A 33 14.43 6.73 5.06
CA THR A 33 13.57 7.72 5.73
C THR A 33 13.27 8.94 4.86
N ASP A 34 14.00 9.11 3.74
CA ASP A 34 13.96 10.31 2.89
C ASP A 34 12.58 10.59 2.25
N GLN A 35 11.67 9.60 2.24
CA GLN A 35 10.30 9.75 1.75
C GLN A 35 9.26 9.95 2.86
N CYS A 36 9.70 9.81 4.12
CA CYS A 36 8.86 9.94 5.30
C CYS A 36 8.79 11.41 5.75
N ASP A 37 7.76 11.76 6.49
CA ASP A 37 7.54 13.15 6.94
C ASP A 37 7.95 13.39 8.40
N SER A 38 8.18 12.31 9.17
CA SER A 38 8.53 12.38 10.59
C SER A 38 9.24 11.11 11.04
N SER A 39 10.19 11.22 11.98
CA SER A 39 10.76 10.04 12.65
C SER A 39 9.84 9.53 13.75
N VAL A 40 9.83 8.21 13.93
CA VAL A 40 8.99 7.55 14.95
C VAL A 40 9.55 7.54 16.37
N ASP A 41 10.59 8.32 16.63
CA ASP A 41 11.18 8.47 17.98
C ASP A 41 10.19 9.01 19.05
N HIS A 42 8.95 9.30 18.65
CA HIS A 42 7.85 9.83 19.47
C HIS A 42 6.62 8.91 19.59
N LEU A 43 6.70 7.64 19.16
CA LEU A 43 5.63 6.62 19.27
C LEU A 43 5.30 6.20 20.72
N GLY A 44 5.14 7.13 21.64
CA GLY A 44 4.46 6.84 22.91
C GLY A 44 3.01 6.35 22.68
N ASP A 45 2.23 6.25 23.76
CA ASP A 45 0.81 5.78 23.81
C ASP A 45 -0.21 6.57 22.97
N TRP A 46 0.23 7.37 21.99
CA TRP A 46 -0.57 8.33 21.22
C TRP A 46 -1.02 7.81 19.87
N TYR A 47 -0.80 6.55 19.56
CA TYR A 47 -1.24 5.94 18.30
C TYR A 47 -2.23 4.82 18.59
N SER A 48 -3.31 4.78 17.82
CA SER A 48 -4.36 3.76 17.92
C SER A 48 -4.41 2.92 16.66
N LEU A 49 -4.73 1.64 16.82
CA LEU A 49 -4.93 0.73 15.71
C LEU A 49 -6.13 1.20 14.87
N THR A 50 -5.89 1.43 13.59
CA THR A 50 -6.88 1.92 12.63
C THR A 50 -7.33 0.84 11.66
N ASP A 51 -6.38 0.02 11.17
CA ASP A 51 -6.67 -1.10 10.29
C ASP A 51 -5.58 -2.17 10.46
N GLU A 52 -5.89 -3.43 10.13
CA GLU A 52 -4.93 -4.53 10.22
C GLU A 52 -5.16 -5.58 9.14
N LYS A 53 -4.10 -6.29 8.76
CA LYS A 53 -4.18 -7.40 7.82
C LYS A 53 -3.13 -8.46 8.08
N SER A 54 -3.53 -9.72 8.01
CA SER A 54 -2.61 -10.85 8.16
C SER A 54 -2.11 -11.35 6.81
N HIS A 55 -0.81 -11.61 6.69
CA HIS A 55 -0.21 -12.23 5.50
C HIS A 55 0.99 -13.10 5.90
N HIS A 56 1.00 -14.35 5.43
CA HIS A 56 2.02 -15.36 5.77
C HIS A 56 2.33 -15.46 7.29
N GLY A 57 1.34 -15.29 8.17
CA GLY A 57 1.55 -15.39 9.63
C GLY A 57 2.12 -14.16 10.30
N ARG A 58 2.24 -13.04 9.58
CA ARG A 58 2.61 -11.71 10.10
C ARG A 58 1.36 -10.84 10.08
N ASN A 59 1.24 -9.90 11.02
CA ASN A 59 0.12 -8.94 11.05
C ASN A 59 0.63 -7.54 10.79
N ILE A 60 0.22 -6.95 9.66
CA ILE A 60 0.47 -5.54 9.37
C ILE A 60 -0.64 -4.70 9.97
N GLU A 61 -0.27 -3.66 10.69
CA GLU A 61 -1.14 -2.75 11.40
C GLU A 61 -0.91 -1.31 10.90
N LEU A 62 -1.98 -0.63 10.53
CA LEU A 62 -2.00 0.82 10.34
C LEU A 62 -2.37 1.47 11.65
N HIS A 63 -1.53 2.39 12.13
CA HIS A 63 -1.81 3.18 13.31
C HIS A 63 -1.88 4.67 12.98
N THR A 64 -2.90 5.37 13.47
CA THR A 64 -3.03 6.82 13.38
C THR A 64 -2.97 7.49 14.75
N GLY A 65 -2.51 8.75 14.78
CA GLY A 65 -2.30 9.46 16.03
C GLY A 65 -3.60 9.90 16.71
N SER A 66 -3.84 9.49 17.96
CA SER A 66 -5.08 9.75 18.72
C SER A 66 -5.41 11.22 19.00
N VAL A 67 -4.46 12.14 18.78
CA VAL A 67 -4.63 13.59 18.99
C VAL A 67 -4.42 14.32 17.66
N ARG A 68 -5.52 14.70 17.01
CA ARG A 68 -5.60 15.38 15.71
C ARG A 68 -5.09 14.55 14.52
N ASP A 69 -4.85 13.24 14.70
CA ASP A 69 -4.49 12.31 13.62
C ASP A 69 -3.46 12.88 12.65
N ALA A 70 -2.42 13.54 13.19
CA ALA A 70 -1.49 14.29 12.36
C ALA A 70 -0.60 13.37 11.51
N TYR A 71 -0.33 12.16 12.00
CA TYR A 71 0.56 11.21 11.37
C TYR A 71 -0.02 9.80 11.40
N ALA A 72 0.43 9.00 10.46
CA ALA A 72 0.21 7.57 10.41
C ALA A 72 1.54 6.82 10.35
N VAL A 73 1.56 5.63 10.93
CA VAL A 73 2.68 4.70 10.87
C VAL A 73 2.20 3.30 10.52
N SER A 74 3.10 2.51 9.96
CA SER A 74 2.89 1.11 9.67
C SER A 74 3.68 0.31 10.71
N ARG A 75 3.00 -0.62 11.40
CA ARG A 75 3.58 -1.53 12.39
C ARG A 75 3.36 -2.96 11.91
N ILE A 76 4.30 -3.85 12.20
CA ILE A 76 4.17 -5.28 11.92
C ILE A 76 4.41 -6.06 13.21
N GLU A 77 3.48 -6.94 13.55
CA GLU A 77 3.61 -7.93 14.63
C GLU A 77 4.05 -9.28 14.07
N ASP A 78 4.65 -10.10 14.93
CA ASP A 78 5.24 -11.41 14.59
C ASP A 78 6.28 -11.28 13.47
N VAL A 79 7.02 -10.17 13.47
CA VAL A 79 7.99 -9.83 12.44
C VAL A 79 9.17 -10.81 12.45
N GLU A 80 9.63 -11.19 11.26
CA GLU A 80 10.87 -11.94 11.10
C GLU A 80 11.96 -11.08 10.48
N ARG A 81 13.21 -11.43 10.78
CA ARG A 81 14.35 -10.74 10.18
C ARG A 81 14.29 -10.81 8.65
N GLY A 82 14.38 -9.65 8.01
CA GLY A 82 14.34 -9.51 6.56
C GLY A 82 12.96 -9.17 6.01
N ASP A 83 11.91 -9.21 6.84
CA ASP A 83 10.60 -8.68 6.47
C ASP A 83 10.75 -7.22 6.05
N LYS A 84 9.98 -6.83 5.04
CA LYS A 84 9.92 -5.46 4.58
C LYS A 84 8.61 -4.83 5.01
N LEU A 85 8.70 -3.58 5.42
CA LEU A 85 7.59 -2.81 5.97
C LEU A 85 7.62 -1.41 5.35
N TRP A 86 6.47 -0.86 4.95
CA TRP A 86 6.36 0.53 4.51
C TRP A 86 4.97 1.09 4.78
N ILE A 87 4.84 2.40 4.63
CA ILE A 87 3.56 3.09 4.62
C ILE A 87 3.42 3.87 3.31
N ASP A 88 2.31 3.68 2.62
CA ASP A 88 1.97 4.46 1.45
C ASP A 88 1.10 5.66 1.85
N ARG A 89 1.30 6.80 1.19
CA ARG A 89 0.44 7.98 1.31
C ARG A 89 0.08 8.54 -0.06
N SER A 90 -1.20 8.79 -0.31
CA SER A 90 -1.64 9.48 -1.52
C SER A 90 -0.95 10.84 -1.70
N PHE A 91 -0.74 11.24 -2.96
CA PHE A 91 -0.33 12.61 -3.28
C PHE A 91 -1.50 13.59 -3.20
N GLY A 92 -2.68 13.14 -3.61
CA GLY A 92 -3.90 13.92 -3.52
C GLY A 92 -4.64 13.73 -2.20
N LYS A 93 -5.55 14.65 -1.91
CA LYS A 93 -6.31 14.71 -0.66
C LYS A 93 -7.73 14.25 -0.90
N PHE A 94 -8.34 13.71 0.15
CA PHE A 94 -9.71 13.24 0.17
C PHE A 94 -10.52 14.06 1.17
N GLU A 95 -11.77 14.32 0.84
CA GLU A 95 -12.73 14.92 1.78
C GLU A 95 -12.97 13.94 2.91
N MET A 96 -12.77 14.40 4.15
CA MET A 96 -13.06 13.66 5.35
C MET A 96 -14.58 13.60 5.53
N LYS A 97 -15.10 12.42 5.83
CA LYS A 97 -16.53 12.23 6.07
C LYS A 97 -16.83 12.26 7.56
N THR A 98 -18.04 12.69 7.90
CA THR A 98 -18.55 12.56 9.27
C THR A 98 -18.91 11.09 9.53
N GLY A 99 -18.48 10.56 10.67
CA GLY A 99 -18.76 9.20 11.09
C GLY A 99 -17.54 8.49 11.65
N GLU A 100 -17.78 7.57 12.58
CA GLU A 100 -16.71 6.77 13.20
C GLU A 100 -16.16 5.78 12.16
N GLY A 101 -14.84 5.80 11.93
CA GLY A 101 -14.14 4.81 11.08
C GLY A 101 -13.57 5.30 9.76
N GLY A 102 -13.61 6.61 9.46
CA GLY A 102 -12.96 7.16 8.27
C GLY A 102 -13.60 6.72 6.94
N THR A 103 -12.83 6.77 5.86
CA THR A 103 -13.26 6.33 4.52
C THR A 103 -12.14 5.55 3.84
N HIS A 104 -12.51 4.51 3.09
CA HIS A 104 -11.55 3.62 2.43
C HIS A 104 -11.60 3.76 0.89
N PRO A 105 -10.81 4.65 0.27
CA PRO A 105 -10.76 4.78 -1.18
C PRO A 105 -10.13 3.55 -1.83
N SER A 106 -10.51 3.24 -3.06
CA SER A 106 -9.85 2.19 -3.83
C SER A 106 -8.49 2.67 -4.38
N ASN A 107 -7.62 1.74 -4.80
CA ASN A 107 -6.40 2.08 -5.55
C ASN A 107 -6.71 2.97 -6.76
N ALA A 108 -7.82 2.71 -7.48
CA ALA A 108 -8.21 3.52 -8.62
C ALA A 108 -8.60 4.95 -8.23
N ASP A 109 -9.16 5.15 -7.03
CA ASP A 109 -9.45 6.49 -6.50
C ASP A 109 -8.14 7.23 -6.20
N VAL A 110 -7.20 6.58 -5.52
CA VAL A 110 -5.89 7.16 -5.20
C VAL A 110 -5.09 7.51 -6.46
N GLU A 111 -5.07 6.62 -7.45
CA GLU A 111 -4.40 6.86 -8.74
C GLU A 111 -4.97 8.09 -9.45
N ARG A 112 -6.31 8.27 -9.43
CA ARG A 112 -6.97 9.45 -10.01
C ARG A 112 -6.59 10.76 -9.31
N THR A 113 -6.14 10.69 -8.06
CA THR A 113 -5.66 11.86 -7.30
C THR A 113 -4.16 12.12 -7.44
N GLY A 114 -3.47 11.38 -8.33
CA GLY A 114 -2.06 11.54 -8.63
C GLY A 114 -1.17 10.40 -8.16
N GLY A 115 -1.75 9.31 -7.63
CA GLY A 115 -1.01 8.17 -7.09
C GLY A 115 -0.58 8.37 -5.64
N TRP A 116 0.48 7.70 -5.22
CA TRP A 116 0.99 7.75 -3.86
C TRP A 116 2.52 7.80 -3.83
N LYS A 117 3.05 8.30 -2.71
CA LYS A 117 4.44 8.10 -2.32
C LYS A 117 4.53 6.92 -1.34
N GLN A 118 5.70 6.30 -1.31
CA GLN A 118 6.03 5.23 -0.39
C GLN A 118 7.10 5.70 0.60
N CYS A 119 6.84 5.59 1.90
CA CYS A 119 7.83 5.77 2.97
C CYS A 119 8.34 4.39 3.39
N GLY A 120 9.57 4.07 2.97
CA GLY A 120 10.16 2.73 3.04
C GLY A 120 10.52 2.15 1.66
N PRO A 121 10.89 0.86 1.55
CA PRO A 121 10.71 -0.17 2.57
C PRO A 121 11.80 -0.15 3.66
N PHE A 122 11.37 -0.30 4.89
CA PHE A 122 12.19 -0.61 6.06
C PHE A 122 12.39 -2.12 6.11
N THR A 123 13.62 -2.57 6.35
CA THR A 123 13.92 -4.00 6.48
C THR A 123 14.07 -4.35 7.95
N ALA A 124 13.25 -5.27 8.44
CA ALA A 124 13.30 -5.76 9.80
C ALA A 124 14.68 -6.37 10.11
N THR A 125 15.26 -5.91 11.19
CA THR A 125 16.57 -6.31 11.68
C THR A 125 16.43 -7.48 12.66
N TRP A 126 17.57 -8.00 13.11
CA TRP A 126 17.58 -9.01 14.16
C TRP A 126 17.00 -8.50 15.49
N LEU A 127 17.10 -7.20 15.78
CA LEU A 127 16.52 -6.63 17.00
C LEU A 127 15.00 -6.58 16.95
N ASP A 128 14.44 -6.30 15.76
CA ASP A 128 12.99 -6.25 15.55
C ASP A 128 12.37 -7.65 15.68
N ASP A 129 13.00 -8.64 15.06
CA ASP A 129 12.67 -10.08 15.20
C ASP A 129 12.69 -10.51 16.68
N LEU A 130 13.73 -10.14 17.43
CA LEU A 130 13.81 -10.42 18.86
C LEU A 130 12.71 -9.72 19.68
N ALA A 131 12.30 -8.51 19.27
CA ALA A 131 11.22 -7.77 19.90
C ALA A 131 9.83 -8.32 19.52
N GLY A 132 9.73 -9.05 18.40
CA GLY A 132 8.48 -9.56 17.84
C GLY A 132 7.67 -8.51 17.09
N TRP A 133 8.21 -7.30 16.88
CA TRP A 133 7.54 -6.24 16.14
C TRP A 133 8.51 -5.23 15.53
N ALA A 134 8.07 -4.55 14.48
CA ALA A 134 8.77 -3.43 13.86
C ALA A 134 7.80 -2.29 13.50
N VAL A 135 8.32 -1.07 13.35
CA VAL A 135 7.51 0.10 12.96
C VAL A 135 8.27 1.00 12.00
N THR A 136 7.56 1.59 11.05
CA THR A 136 8.13 2.57 10.09
C THR A 136 8.26 3.94 10.71
N ASP A 137 9.03 4.82 10.08
CA ASP A 137 8.80 6.27 10.22
C ASP A 137 7.38 6.67 9.79
N GLY A 138 6.97 7.89 10.18
CA GLY A 138 5.61 8.38 9.97
C GLY A 138 5.43 9.18 8.68
N VAL A 139 4.21 9.12 8.14
CA VAL A 139 3.73 10.00 7.08
C VAL A 139 2.65 10.92 7.62
N TYR A 140 2.65 12.15 7.12
CA TYR A 140 1.67 13.14 7.54
C TYR A 140 0.29 12.83 6.95
N LEU A 141 -0.75 12.83 7.78
CA LEU A 141 -2.10 12.37 7.46
C LEU A 141 -3.06 13.56 7.24
N GLN A 142 -3.23 14.43 8.24
CA GLN A 142 -4.24 15.50 8.18
C GLN A 142 -3.78 16.76 7.44
N ALA A 143 -4.23 16.99 6.21
CA ALA A 143 -3.84 18.17 5.44
C ALA A 143 -4.61 19.46 5.79
N SER A 144 -5.82 19.33 6.35
CA SER A 144 -6.66 20.41 6.89
C SER A 144 -7.81 19.85 7.74
N ASP A 145 -8.63 20.70 8.34
CA ASP A 145 -9.80 20.32 9.17
C ASP A 145 -10.88 19.53 8.41
N THR A 146 -10.80 19.42 7.08
CA THR A 146 -11.82 18.73 6.26
C THR A 146 -11.24 17.79 5.22
N HIS A 147 -9.92 17.72 5.13
CA HIS A 147 -9.25 16.90 4.12
C HIS A 147 -8.04 16.20 4.72
N SER A 148 -7.96 14.90 4.44
CA SER A 148 -6.84 14.05 4.83
C SER A 148 -6.21 13.44 3.58
N TYR A 149 -4.93 13.09 3.67
CA TYR A 149 -4.36 12.13 2.74
C TYR A 149 -4.93 10.74 3.03
N ALA A 150 -4.96 9.89 2.02
CA ALA A 150 -5.18 8.47 2.19
C ALA A 150 -3.85 7.79 2.54
N VAL A 151 -3.87 6.89 3.52
CA VAL A 151 -2.70 6.10 3.92
C VAL A 151 -3.03 4.61 3.97
N ARG A 152 -2.01 3.75 3.88
CA ARG A 152 -2.15 2.32 4.16
C ARG A 152 -0.83 1.74 4.63
N ALA A 153 -0.90 0.75 5.51
CA ALA A 153 0.26 0.00 5.95
C ALA A 153 0.49 -1.18 5.01
N CYS A 154 1.74 -1.44 4.67
CA CYS A 154 2.11 -2.50 3.76
C CYS A 154 3.33 -3.28 4.26
N MET A 155 3.37 -4.57 3.92
CA MET A 155 4.50 -5.44 4.21
C MET A 155 4.82 -6.38 3.06
N ARG A 156 6.04 -6.92 3.07
CA ARG A 156 6.44 -8.09 2.31
C ARG A 156 7.26 -9.01 3.21
N PRO A 157 6.73 -10.18 3.59
CA PRO A 157 7.46 -11.15 4.39
C PRO A 157 8.77 -11.60 3.74
N ALA A 158 9.78 -11.92 4.52
CA ALA A 158 11.10 -12.37 4.04
C ALA A 158 11.04 -13.69 3.28
N ASP A 159 10.04 -14.51 3.58
CA ASP A 159 9.78 -15.81 2.95
C ASP A 159 8.82 -15.71 1.74
N SER A 160 8.48 -14.50 1.30
CA SER A 160 7.56 -14.25 0.20
C SER A 160 8.07 -13.17 -0.76
N ASP A 161 7.77 -13.34 -2.05
CA ASP A 161 7.93 -12.27 -3.04
C ASP A 161 6.70 -11.36 -3.12
N ASP A 162 5.57 -11.79 -2.53
CA ASP A 162 4.29 -11.09 -2.55
C ASP A 162 4.20 -10.07 -1.41
N SER A 163 3.71 -8.88 -1.73
CA SER A 163 3.40 -7.84 -0.76
C SER A 163 1.91 -7.82 -0.42
N GLU A 164 1.59 -7.43 0.80
CA GLU A 164 0.23 -7.22 1.25
C GLU A 164 0.10 -5.84 1.90
N CYS A 165 -1.06 -5.20 1.71
CA CYS A 165 -1.38 -3.92 2.33
C CYS A 165 -2.76 -3.94 2.98
N THR A 166 -2.93 -3.14 4.02
CA THR A 166 -4.25 -2.76 4.53
C THR A 166 -5.05 -2.03 3.45
N ASP A 167 -6.35 -1.85 3.68
CA ASP A 167 -7.12 -0.95 2.83
C ASP A 167 -6.59 0.48 3.00
N TRP A 168 -6.82 1.32 2.00
CA TRP A 168 -6.56 2.74 2.19
C TRP A 168 -7.47 3.27 3.28
N PHE A 169 -6.96 4.20 4.08
CA PHE A 169 -7.69 4.88 5.12
C PHE A 169 -7.54 6.38 4.93
N VAL A 170 -8.67 7.08 4.96
CA VAL A 170 -8.79 8.53 5.04
C VAL A 170 -9.50 8.83 6.35
N ASP A 171 -8.95 9.77 7.11
CA ASP A 171 -9.50 10.12 8.39
C ASP A 171 -10.92 10.71 8.31
N HIS A 172 -11.58 10.75 9.46
CA HIS A 172 -12.92 11.26 9.69
C HIS A 172 -12.93 12.61 10.37
N LEU A 173 -14.02 13.35 10.16
CA LEU A 173 -14.28 14.66 10.79
C LEU A 173 -14.62 14.56 12.28
#